data_AF-A0A7X7Q5S7-F1
#
_entry.id   AF-A0A7X7Q5S7-F1
#
_cell.length_a   1.000
_cell.length_b   1.000
_cell.length_c   1.000
_cell.angle_alpha   90.00
_cell.angle_beta   90.00
_cell.angle_gamma   90.00
#
_symmetry.space_group_name_H-M   'P 1'
#
loop_
_entity.id
_entity.type
_entity.pdbx_description
1 polymer ?
#
loop_
_entity_poly.entity_id
_entity_poly.type
_entity_poly.pdbx_seq_one_letter_code
_entity_poly.pdbx_strand_id
1 'polypeptide(L)'
;MEGEFIKFGKNLVSKEELLSSGHRACQGCGLAINIRLALKVLGKDTICFTPASCWSGVGSSYPDAAWEVPWMQTLFENVSPVAGGVEAAHRILEEKGKRAVRK
;
A
#
# COMPACT_ATOMS: atom_id res chain seq x y z
N MET A 1 -17.51 -0.24 5.13
CA MET A 1 -16.35 0.14 5.95
C MET A 1 -16.66 -0.33 7.37
N GLU A 2 -16.59 -1.64 7.58
CA GLU A 2 -16.83 -2.31 8.88
C GLU A 2 -15.48 -2.52 9.57
N GLY A 3 -14.87 -1.44 10.02
CA GLY A 3 -13.61 -1.49 10.76
C GLY A 3 -13.84 -1.04 12.20
N GLU A 4 -13.17 -1.67 13.16
CA GLU A 4 -13.08 -1.10 14.51
C GLU A 4 -12.21 0.17 14.48
N PHE A 5 -12.66 1.23 15.15
CA PHE A 5 -11.92 2.49 15.23
C PHE A 5 -11.46 2.77 16.67
N ILE A 6 -10.32 3.46 16.81
CA ILE A 6 -9.87 4.07 18.06
C ILE A 6 -9.91 5.58 17.96
N LYS A 7 -10.20 6.24 19.08
CA LYS A 7 -10.11 7.70 19.18
C LYS A 7 -8.69 8.10 19.58
N PHE A 8 -8.02 8.85 18.72
CA PHE A 8 -6.71 9.43 18.98
C PHE A 8 -6.81 10.95 18.95
N GLY A 9 -6.87 11.57 20.13
CA GLY A 9 -7.18 12.99 20.26
C GLY A 9 -8.55 13.33 19.66
N LYS A 10 -8.55 14.11 18.58
CA LYS A 10 -9.77 14.49 17.84
C LYS A 10 -10.08 13.57 16.65
N ASN A 11 -9.17 12.67 16.29
CA ASN A 11 -9.27 11.85 15.09
C ASN A 11 -9.78 10.44 15.44
N LEU A 12 -10.53 9.85 14.50
CA LEU A 12 -10.86 8.42 14.51
C LEU A 12 -9.87 7.70 13.60
N VAL A 13 -9.21 6.68 14.13
CA VAL A 13 -8.17 5.92 13.41
C VAL A 13 -8.59 4.47 13.32
N SER A 14 -8.56 3.89 12.12
CA SER A 14 -8.87 2.47 11.91
C SER A 14 -7.90 1.59 12.69
N LYS A 15 -8.40 0.55 13.36
CA LYS A 15 -7.58 -0.51 13.96
C LYS A 15 -7.00 -1.46 12.93
N GLU A 16 -7.59 -1.52 11.74
CA GLU A 16 -7.10 -2.36 10.65
C GLU A 16 -5.65 -2.01 10.28
N GLU A 17 -4.81 -3.03 10.16
CA GLU A 17 -3.42 -2.91 9.72
C GLU A 17 -3.31 -3.54 8.34
N LEU A 18 -2.83 -2.75 7.37
CA LEU A 18 -2.59 -3.22 6.00
C LEU A 18 -1.10 -3.36 5.67
N LEU A 19 -0.28 -3.11 6.67
CA LEU A 19 1.12 -3.49 6.72
C LEU A 19 1.26 -4.45 7.90
N SER A 20 1.51 -5.72 7.60
CA SER A 20 1.62 -6.76 8.63
C SER A 20 2.91 -6.63 9.44
N SER A 21 2.85 -7.15 10.66
CA SER A 21 4.05 -7.33 11.49
C SER A 21 4.93 -8.42 10.87
N GLY A 22 6.26 -8.28 10.98
CA GLY A 22 7.21 -9.28 10.47
C GLY A 22 8.23 -8.73 9.46
N HIS A 23 8.13 -7.46 9.07
CA HIS A 23 9.16 -6.79 8.27
C HIS A 23 10.48 -6.62 9.03
N ARG A 24 11.61 -6.63 8.32
CA ARG A 24 12.97 -6.54 8.88
C ARG A 24 13.48 -5.09 9.02
N ALA A 25 12.57 -4.13 9.18
CA ALA A 25 12.94 -2.72 9.29
C ALA A 25 13.66 -2.45 10.63
N CYS A 26 14.54 -1.44 10.66
CA CYS A 26 15.20 -1.02 11.88
C CYS A 26 14.19 -0.63 12.98
N GLN A 27 14.58 -0.77 14.24
CA GLN A 27 13.79 -0.27 15.37
C GLN A 27 13.55 1.25 15.21
N GLY A 28 12.28 1.65 15.27
CA GLY A 28 11.90 3.06 15.05
C GLY A 28 11.97 3.53 13.60
N CYS A 29 11.96 2.63 12.60
CA CYS A 29 11.98 3.02 11.20
C CYS A 29 10.81 3.97 10.84
N GLY A 30 11.15 5.22 10.48
CA GLY A 30 10.16 6.23 10.10
C GLY A 30 9.38 5.86 8.82
N LEU A 31 10.01 5.16 7.88
CA LEU A 31 9.34 4.74 6.65
C LEU A 31 8.26 3.69 6.92
N ALA A 32 8.54 2.69 7.77
CA ALA A 32 7.57 1.68 8.17
C ALA A 32 6.33 2.31 8.84
N ILE A 33 6.57 3.27 9.75
CA ILE A 33 5.50 4.00 10.45
C ILE A 33 4.67 4.81 9.46
N ASN A 34 5.30 5.52 8.52
CA ASN A 34 4.59 6.31 7.52
C ASN A 34 3.75 5.44 6.58
N ILE A 35 4.28 4.31 6.10
CA ILE A 35 3.52 3.38 5.26
C ILE A 35 2.31 2.84 6.02
N ARG A 36 2.51 2.39 7.27
CA ARG A 36 1.43 1.91 8.13
C ARG A 36 0.32 2.96 8.30
N LEU A 37 0.70 4.20 8.61
CA LEU A 37 -0.27 5.29 8.80
C LEU A 37 -0.96 5.70 7.50
N ALA A 38 -0.23 5.77 6.38
CA ALA A 38 -0.80 6.08 5.07
C ALA A 38 -1.86 5.04 4.69
N LEU A 39 -1.57 3.75 4.88
CA LEU A 39 -2.51 2.69 4.57
C LEU A 39 -3.75 2.69 5.47
N LYS A 40 -3.66 3.15 6.72
CA LYS A 40 -4.84 3.36 7.57
C LYS A 40 -5.79 4.42 7.02
N VAL A 41 -5.28 5.39 6.28
CA VAL A 41 -6.07 6.44 5.64
C VAL A 41 -6.60 5.98 4.28
N LEU A 42 -5.75 5.34 3.47
CA LEU A 42 -6.09 4.92 2.10
C LEU A 42 -7.01 3.67 2.08
N GLY A 43 -6.84 2.75 3.04
CA GLY A 43 -7.65 1.54 3.16
C GLY A 43 -7.29 0.44 2.16
N LYS A 44 -8.09 -0.63 2.16
CA LYS A 44 -7.87 -1.87 1.38
C LYS A 44 -7.87 -1.67 -0.13
N ASP A 45 -8.52 -0.61 -0.59
CA ASP A 45 -8.66 -0.31 -2.01
C ASP A 45 -7.49 0.53 -2.53
N THR A 46 -6.29 0.08 -2.20
CA THR A 46 -5.03 0.76 -2.51
C THR A 46 -4.10 -0.21 -3.21
N ILE A 47 -3.39 0.26 -4.23
CA ILE A 47 -2.28 -0.47 -4.83
C ILE A 47 -1.01 0.31 -4.52
N CYS A 48 -0.01 -0.37 -3.96
CA CYS A 48 1.25 0.25 -3.58
C CYS A 48 2.35 -0.04 -4.58
N PHE A 49 3.11 0.98 -4.94
CA PHE A 49 4.31 0.87 -5.77
C PHE A 49 5.48 1.41 -4.99
N THR A 50 6.58 0.65 -4.90
CA THR A 50 7.79 1.13 -4.26
C THR A 50 8.99 1.01 -5.20
N PRO A 51 9.75 2.10 -5.42
CA PRO A 51 11.02 2.00 -6.12
C PRO A 51 12.01 1.19 -5.30
N ALA A 52 13.06 0.70 -5.98
CA ALA A 52 14.18 0.06 -5.32
C ALA A 52 14.73 0.94 -4.20
N SER A 53 14.58 0.50 -2.96
CA SER A 53 14.90 1.29 -1.77
C SER A 53 15.22 0.38 -0.59
N CYS A 54 15.54 0.95 0.57
CA CYS A 54 15.72 0.15 1.79
C CYS A 54 14.47 -0.69 2.09
N TRP A 55 13.28 -0.18 1.73
CA TRP A 55 12.00 -0.88 1.91
C TRP A 55 11.89 -2.16 1.08
N SER A 56 12.40 -2.17 -0.15
CA SER A 56 12.40 -3.36 -1.01
C SER A 56 13.08 -4.53 -0.32
N GLY A 57 14.18 -4.26 0.40
CA GLY A 57 14.85 -5.25 1.22
C GLY A 57 14.04 -5.59 2.48
N VAL A 58 13.73 -4.60 3.32
CA VAL A 58 13.24 -4.89 4.67
C VAL A 58 11.76 -5.26 4.75
N GLY A 59 10.91 -4.68 3.91
CA GLY A 59 9.45 -4.86 3.95
C GLY A 59 8.91 -5.88 2.94
N SER A 60 9.74 -6.30 1.99
CA SER A 60 9.29 -7.09 0.84
C SER A 60 10.22 -8.26 0.49
N SER A 61 11.10 -8.65 1.42
CA SER A 61 11.95 -9.83 1.25
C SER A 61 11.11 -11.09 1.18
N TYR A 62 11.34 -11.91 0.16
CA TYR A 62 10.78 -13.26 0.12
C TYR A 62 11.28 -14.11 1.33
N PRO A 63 10.44 -14.94 1.94
CA PRO A 63 9.00 -15.14 1.67
C PRO A 63 8.07 -14.18 2.44
N ASP A 64 8.62 -13.31 3.27
CA ASP A 64 7.92 -12.55 4.32
C ASP A 64 7.51 -11.12 3.87
N ALA A 65 6.87 -10.97 2.71
CA ALA A 65 6.40 -9.66 2.28
C ALA A 65 5.27 -9.15 3.20
N ALA A 66 5.44 -7.98 3.80
CA ALA A 66 4.56 -7.45 4.84
C ALA A 66 3.30 -6.73 4.31
N TRP A 67 2.98 -6.85 3.02
CA TRP A 67 1.91 -6.09 2.38
C TRP A 67 0.60 -6.85 2.37
N GLU A 68 -0.45 -6.27 2.98
CA GLU A 68 -1.82 -6.81 2.96
C GLU A 68 -2.68 -6.16 1.86
N VAL A 69 -2.05 -5.40 0.98
CA VAL A 69 -2.64 -4.78 -0.22
C VAL A 69 -1.83 -5.17 -1.44
N PRO A 70 -2.40 -5.16 -2.66
CA PRO A 70 -1.64 -5.37 -3.88
C PRO A 70 -0.43 -4.43 -3.93
N TRP A 71 0.75 -5.01 -4.06
CA TRP A 71 2.01 -4.28 -4.06
C TRP A 71 2.93 -4.75 -5.18
N MET A 72 3.69 -3.82 -5.74
CA MET A 72 4.71 -4.10 -6.75
C MET A 72 5.99 -3.31 -6.46
N GLN A 73 7.12 -4.01 -6.53
CA GLN A 73 8.43 -3.37 -6.61
C GLN A 73 8.69 -2.87 -8.04
N THR A 74 9.17 -1.63 -8.15
CA THR A 74 9.60 -1.05 -9.42
C THR A 74 11.12 -0.87 -9.45
N LEU A 75 11.66 -0.51 -10.60
CA LEU A 75 13.03 0.00 -10.67
C LEU A 75 13.09 1.38 -10.02
N PHE A 76 14.30 1.85 -9.73
CA PHE A 76 14.52 3.08 -8.98
C PHE A 76 13.93 4.29 -9.72
N GLU A 77 14.11 4.32 -11.05
CA GLU A 77 13.79 5.43 -11.93
C GLU A 77 12.35 5.42 -12.48
N ASN A 78 11.59 4.33 -12.32
CA ASN A 78 10.37 4.09 -13.09
C ASN A 78 9.08 3.89 -12.28
N VAL A 79 9.06 4.25 -11.00
CA VAL A 79 7.85 4.11 -10.16
C VAL A 79 6.62 4.83 -10.75
N SER A 80 6.80 6.08 -11.21
CA SER A 80 5.70 6.91 -11.73
C SER A 80 5.09 6.38 -13.03
N PRO A 81 5.86 6.05 -14.09
CA PRO A 81 5.29 5.48 -15.31
C PRO A 81 4.64 4.10 -15.08
N VAL A 82 5.14 3.29 -14.13
CA VAL A 82 4.48 2.02 -13.75
C VAL A 82 3.11 2.29 -13.14
N ALA A 83 3.02 3.20 -12.18
CA ALA A 83 1.74 3.58 -11.57
C ALA A 83 0.74 4.12 -12.60
N GLY A 84 1.21 4.97 -13.53
CA GLY A 84 0.39 5.47 -14.64
C GLY A 84 -0.08 4.38 -15.60
N GLY A 85 0.75 3.36 -15.85
CA GLY A 85 0.37 2.19 -16.64
C GLY A 85 -0.74 1.37 -15.98
N VAL A 86 -0.69 1.20 -14.65
CA VAL A 86 -1.76 0.51 -13.91
C VAL A 86 -3.07 1.30 -13.90
N GLU A 87 -3.01 2.62 -13.75
CA GLU A 87 -4.20 3.49 -13.89
C GLU A 87 -4.85 3.32 -15.27
N ALA A 88 -4.05 3.41 -16.34
CA ALA A 88 -4.54 3.25 -17.70
C ALA A 88 -5.15 1.85 -17.94
N ALA A 89 -4.53 0.81 -17.38
CA ALA A 89 -5.05 -0.56 -17.44
C ALA A 89 -6.41 -0.67 -16.73
N HIS A 90 -6.57 -0.05 -15.56
CA HIS A 90 -7.84 -0.02 -14.84
C HIS A 90 -8.94 0.66 -15.68
N ARG A 91 -8.65 1.84 -16.25
CA ARG A 91 -9.59 2.57 -17.11
C ARG A 91 -10.05 1.73 -18.31
N ILE A 92 -9.12 1.06 -19.00
CA ILE A 92 -9.44 0.20 -20.16
C ILE A 92 -10.28 -1.01 -19.74
N LEU A 93 -10.01 -1.60 -18.58
CA LEU A 93 -10.80 -2.74 -18.07
C LEU A 93 -12.23 -2.32 -17.71
N GLU A 94 -12.39 -1.11 -17.19
CA GLU A 94 -13.69 -0.51 -16.89
C GLU A 94 -14.49 -0.20 -18.17
N GLU A 95 -13.86 0.43 -19.18
CA GLU A 95 -14.48 0.68 -20.49
C GLU A 95 -14.94 -0.62 -21.19
N LYS A 96 -14.19 -1.70 -21.01
CA LYS A 96 -14.52 -3.03 -21.56
C LYS A 96 -15.55 -3.80 -20.72
N GLY A 97 -16.06 -3.22 -19.63
CA GLY A 97 -16.99 -3.88 -18.71
C GLY A 97 -16.40 -5.10 -18.00
N LYS A 98 -15.07 -5.27 -18.00
CA LYS A 98 -14.35 -6.37 -17.31
C LYS A 98 -14.09 -6.06 -15.85
N ARG A 99 -14.28 -4.81 -15.45
CA ARG A 99 -14.19 -4.32 -14.08
C ARG A 99 -15.31 -3.32 -13.85
N ALA A 100 -15.92 -3.34 -12.67
CA ALA A 100 -16.90 -2.33 -12.29
C ALA A 100 -16.22 -0.96 -12.14
N VAL A 101 -16.78 0.07 -12.76
CA VAL A 101 -16.36 1.47 -12.56
C VAL A 101 -16.64 1.83 -11.11
N ARG A 102 -15.59 2.24 -10.40
CA ARG A 102 -15.75 2.73 -9.04
C ARG A 102 -15.93 4.25 -9.08
N LYS A 103 -17.03 4.73 -8.48
CA LYS A 103 -17.30 6.16 -8.26
C LYS A 103 -16.44 6.72 -7.14
#